data_AF-A0A8J6R507-F1
#
_entry.id   AF-A0A8J6R507-F1
#
_cell.length_a   1.000
_cell.length_b   1.000
_cell.length_c   1.000
_cell.angle_alpha   90.00
_cell.angle_beta   90.00
_cell.angle_gamma   90.00
#
_symmetry.space_group_name_H-M   'P 1'
#
loop_
_entity.id
_entity.type
_entity.pdbx_description
1 polymer ?
#
loop_
_entity_poly.entity_id
_entity_poly.type
_entity_poly.pdbx_seq_one_letter_code
_entity_poly.pdbx_strand_id
1 'polypeptide(L)'
;MLPLVLSHELVHPFKFWYDDELRDGMCSGKELYQLMEKFGADGRQKAFSLAVRLAEQGNQVSVTCMRAEYCVWISLRSARPQTQRTQLAVAA
;
A
#
# COMPACT_ATOMS: atom_id res chain seq x y z
N MET A 1 2.29 -14.71 -5.31
CA MET A 1 0.96 -15.05 -4.74
C MET A 1 -0.07 -14.06 -5.27
N LEU A 2 -1.37 -14.37 -5.26
CA LEU A 2 -2.39 -13.41 -5.70
C LEU A 2 -2.67 -12.37 -4.59
N PRO A 3 -2.91 -11.10 -4.94
CA PRO A 3 -3.25 -10.08 -3.96
C PRO A 3 -4.63 -10.33 -3.37
N LEU A 4 -4.77 -10.09 -2.07
CA LEU A 4 -6.05 -10.25 -1.38
C LEU A 4 -6.98 -9.06 -1.72
N VAL A 5 -8.17 -9.33 -2.24
CA VAL A 5 -9.16 -8.29 -2.50
C VAL A 5 -10.10 -8.19 -1.30
N LEU A 6 -10.13 -7.02 -0.66
CA LEU A 6 -10.91 -6.75 0.55
C LEU A 6 -12.04 -5.76 0.26
N SER A 7 -13.20 -6.00 0.88
CA SER A 7 -14.24 -4.97 0.99
C SER A 7 -13.75 -3.85 1.89
N HIS A 8 -14.06 -2.60 1.55
CA HIS A 8 -13.70 -1.44 2.35
C HIS A 8 -14.29 -1.51 3.78
N GLU A 9 -15.42 -2.18 3.96
CA GLU A 9 -16.06 -2.33 5.29
C GLU A 9 -15.25 -3.18 6.27
N LEU A 10 -14.31 -3.97 5.76
CA LEU A 10 -13.47 -4.87 6.56
C LEU A 10 -12.12 -4.24 6.92
N VAL A 11 -11.88 -2.98 6.54
CA VAL A 11 -10.62 -2.30 6.82
C VAL A 11 -10.82 -1.13 7.78
N HIS A 12 -9.92 -1.01 8.75
CA HIS A 12 -9.89 0.11 9.69
C HIS A 12 -8.74 1.05 9.32
N PRO A 13 -9.00 2.21 8.71
CA PRO A 13 -7.95 3.14 8.31
C PRO A 13 -7.31 3.81 9.53
N PHE A 14 -6.01 4.12 9.43
CA PHE A 14 -5.26 4.91 10.39
C PHE A 14 -4.17 5.74 9.70
N LYS A 15 -3.59 6.68 10.42
CA LYS A 15 -2.41 7.44 9.98
C LYS A 15 -1.22 7.08 10.86
N PHE A 16 -0.02 7.08 10.30
CA PHE A 16 1.20 6.83 11.05
C PHE A 16 2.38 7.60 10.47
N TRP A 17 3.39 7.88 11.29
CA TRP A 17 4.63 8.52 10.84
C TRP A 17 5.62 7.47 10.37
N TYR A 18 6.22 7.68 9.21
CA TYR A 18 7.28 6.82 8.67
C TYR A 18 8.14 7.59 7.66
N ASP A 19 9.47 7.49 7.80
CA ASP A 19 10.47 8.25 7.03
C ASP A 19 10.16 9.77 6.98
N ASP A 20 9.87 10.37 8.15
CA ASP A 20 9.50 11.78 8.33
C ASP A 20 8.24 12.25 7.56
N GLU A 21 7.43 11.31 7.08
CA GLU A 21 6.17 11.58 6.38
C GLU A 21 4.97 10.96 7.11
N LEU A 22 3.84 11.67 7.11
CA LEU A 22 2.57 11.12 7.56
C LEU A 22 1.97 10.26 6.45
N ARG A 23 1.82 8.96 6.71
CA ARG A 23 1.35 7.96 5.74
C ARG A 23 -0.01 7.39 6.11
N ASP A 24 -0.72 6.95 5.07
CA ASP A 24 -1.99 6.23 5.19
C ASP A 24 -1.73 4.75 5.46
N GLY A 25 -2.40 4.22 6.48
CA GLY A 25 -2.40 2.80 6.82
C GLY A 25 -3.81 2.24 6.94
N MET A 26 -3.90 0.91 6.87
CA MET A 26 -5.14 0.21 7.20
C MET A 26 -4.86 -1.08 7.96
N CYS A 27 -5.76 -1.42 8.87
CA CYS A 27 -5.76 -2.67 9.60
C CYS A 27 -6.84 -3.59 9.02
N SER A 28 -6.48 -4.85 8.75
CA SER A 28 -7.40 -5.90 8.37
C SER A 28 -7.12 -7.13 9.22
N GLY A 29 -7.99 -7.40 10.20
CA GLY A 29 -7.76 -8.46 11.19
C GLY A 29 -6.54 -8.18 12.07
N LYS A 30 -5.47 -8.96 11.92
CA LYS A 30 -4.20 -8.82 12.67
C LYS A 30 -3.04 -8.28 11.80
N GLU A 31 -3.35 -7.90 10.57
CA GLU A 31 -2.39 -7.41 9.59
C GLU A 31 -2.48 -5.89 9.48
N LEU A 32 -1.33 -5.24 9.45
CA LEU A 32 -1.21 -3.79 9.25
C LEU A 32 -0.58 -3.53 7.90
N TYR A 33 -1.18 -2.64 7.14
CA TYR A 33 -0.73 -2.29 5.80
C TYR A 33 -0.49 -0.79 5.68
N GLN A 34 0.42 -0.44 4.77
CA GLN A 34 0.62 0.92 4.29
C GLN A 34 -0.01 1.06 2.90
N LEU A 35 -0.59 2.22 2.61
CA LEU A 35 -1.00 2.61 1.28
C LEU A 35 0.21 2.80 0.36
N MET A 36 0.21 2.10 -0.77
CA MET A 36 1.20 2.28 -1.82
C MET A 36 0.71 3.22 -2.91
N GLU A 37 -0.50 2.98 -3.42
CA GLU A 37 -1.04 3.75 -4.54
C GLU A 37 -2.57 3.73 -4.54
N LYS A 38 -3.16 4.82 -5.03
CA LYS A 38 -4.61 4.97 -5.24
C LYS A 38 -4.88 5.15 -6.73
N PHE A 39 -5.95 4.54 -7.19
CA PHE A 39 -6.43 4.65 -8.55
C PHE A 39 -7.90 5.04 -8.56
N GLY A 40 -8.31 5.85 -9.53
CA GLY A 40 -9.72 6.15 -9.78
C GLY A 40 -10.49 4.98 -10.42
N ALA A 41 -11.72 5.23 -10.85
CA ALA A 41 -12.68 4.20 -11.26
C ALA A 41 -12.20 3.32 -12.44
N ASP A 42 -11.47 3.91 -13.39
CA ASP A 42 -10.95 3.18 -14.55
C ASP A 42 -9.62 2.46 -14.24
N GLY A 43 -9.12 2.62 -13.02
CA GLY A 43 -7.83 2.12 -12.61
C GLY A 43 -7.83 0.68 -12.09
N ARG A 44 -8.96 -0.03 -12.13
CA ARG A 44 -9.09 -1.41 -11.63
C ARG A 44 -7.96 -2.33 -12.12
N GLN A 45 -7.73 -2.33 -13.43
CA GLN A 45 -6.71 -3.19 -14.03
C GLN A 45 -5.30 -2.78 -13.59
N LYS A 46 -5.03 -1.48 -13.53
CA LYS A 46 -3.73 -0.95 -13.08
C LYS A 46 -3.45 -1.29 -11.61
N ALA A 47 -4.45 -1.12 -10.75
CA ALA A 47 -4.36 -1.49 -9.33
C ALA A 47 -4.08 -2.98 -9.16
N PHE A 48 -4.80 -3.84 -9.88
CA PHE A 48 -4.61 -5.28 -9.78
C PHE A 48 -3.24 -5.71 -10.34
N SER A 49 -2.82 -5.20 -11.50
CA SER A 49 -1.51 -5.48 -12.08
C SER A 49 -0.36 -5.02 -11.16
N LEU A 50 -0.47 -3.84 -10.55
CA LEU A 50 0.50 -3.38 -9.56
C LEU A 50 0.56 -4.33 -8.35
N ALA A 51 -0.60 -4.72 -7.84
CA ALA A 51 -0.69 -5.58 -6.67
C ALA A 51 -0.09 -6.97 -6.92
N VAL A 52 -0.32 -7.54 -8.10
CA VAL A 52 0.31 -8.80 -8.54
C VAL A 52 1.83 -8.64 -8.59
N ARG A 53 2.35 -7.59 -9.25
CA ARG A 53 3.80 -7.34 -9.33
C ARG A 53 4.46 -7.22 -7.95
N LEU A 54 3.82 -6.51 -7.02
CA LEU A 54 4.30 -6.38 -5.65
C LEU A 54 4.27 -7.73 -4.90
N ALA A 55 3.24 -8.55 -5.15
CA ALA A 55 3.13 -9.87 -4.54
C ALA A 55 4.11 -10.91 -5.12
N GLU A 56 4.48 -10.76 -6.39
CA GLU A 56 5.55 -11.53 -7.04
C GLU A 56 6.94 -11.21 -6.46
N GLN A 57 7.14 -9.98 -5.95
CA GLN A 57 8.34 -9.58 -5.22
C GLN A 57 8.39 -10.12 -3.78
N GLY A 58 7.43 -10.97 -3.39
CA GLY A 58 7.39 -11.59 -2.05
C GLY A 58 6.68 -10.74 -1.00
N ASN A 59 6.07 -9.61 -1.38
CA ASN A 59 5.31 -8.79 -0.45
C ASN A 59 3.92 -9.36 -0.20
N GLN A 60 3.40 -9.19 1.01
CA GLN A 60 1.98 -9.42 1.28
C GLN A 60 1.21 -8.17 0.88
N VAL A 61 0.30 -8.32 -0.10
CA VAL A 61 -0.39 -7.20 -0.75
C VAL A 61 -1.89 -7.40 -0.66
N SER A 62 -2.62 -6.31 -0.44
CA SER A 62 -4.08 -6.27 -0.48
C SER A 62 -4.58 -5.14 -1.36
N VAL A 63 -5.75 -5.31 -1.97
CA VAL A 63 -6.45 -4.31 -2.76
C VAL A 63 -7.81 -4.07 -2.14
N THR A 64 -8.14 -2.80 -1.84
CA THR A 64 -9.49 -2.43 -1.44
C THR A 64 -10.19 -1.70 -2.57
N CYS A 65 -11.48 -1.95 -2.73
CA CYS A 65 -12.35 -1.19 -3.64
C CYS A 65 -13.31 -0.35 -2.81
N MET A 66 -13.30 0.97 -3.01
CA MET A 66 -14.21 1.91 -2.35
C MET A 66 -14.94 2.74 -3.41
N ARG A 67 -16.20 2.38 -3.70
CA ARG A 67 -17.07 3.02 -4.71
C ARG A 67 -16.44 3.13 -6.11
N ALA A 68 -15.56 4.11 -6.29
CA ALA A 68 -14.90 4.51 -7.53
C ALA A 68 -13.37 4.63 -7.37
N GLU A 69 -12.81 4.10 -6.28
CA GLU A 69 -11.37 4.13 -6.02
C GLU A 69 -10.84 2.72 -5.68
N TYR A 70 -9.65 2.43 -6.18
CA TYR A 70 -8.90 1.22 -5.86
C TYR A 70 -7.63 1.61 -5.12
N CYS A 71 -7.40 1.02 -3.95
CA CYS A 71 -6.20 1.28 -3.17
C CYS A 71 -5.37 0.00 -3.09
N VAL A 72 -4.08 0.11 -3.37
CA VAL A 72 -3.11 -0.98 -3.22
C VAL A 72 -2.36 -0.79 -1.92
N TRP A 73 -2.32 -1.84 -1.11
CA TRP A 73 -1.79 -1.84 0.24
C TRP A 73 -0.70 -2.89 0.37
N ILE A 74 0.41 -2.52 1.01
CA ILE A 74 1.52 -3.45 1.30
C ILE A 74 1.60 -3.69 2.80
N SER A 75 1.77 -4.95 3.22
CA SER A 75 1.92 -5.26 4.64
C SER A 75 3.18 -4.60 5.18
N LEU A 76 3.06 -3.94 6.33
CA LEU A 76 4.20 -3.35 7.05
C LEU A 76 5.22 -4.39 7.50
N ARG A 77 4.86 -5.69 7.47
CA ARG A 77 5.75 -6.82 7.75
C ARG A 77 6.53 -7.32 6.53
N SER A 78 6.16 -6.90 5.32
CA SER A 78 6.87 -7.33 4.11
C SER A 78 8.30 -6.79 4.12
N ALA A 79 9.26 -7.61 3.68
CA ALA A 79 10.67 -7.24 3.61
C ALA A 79 10.83 -6.02 2.70
N ARG A 80 11.19 -4.87 3.29
CA ARG A 80 11.21 -3.60 2.56
C ARG A 80 12.32 -3.62 1.50
N PRO A 81 12.03 -3.22 0.25
CA PRO A 81 13.05 -2.59 -0.56
C PRO A 81 13.49 -1.34 0.20
N GLN A 82 14.77 -1.24 0.54
CA GLN A 82 15.35 -0.05 1.14
C GLN A 82 15.05 1.14 0.21
N THR A 83 14.21 2.07 0.65
CA THR A 83 14.10 3.38 0.00
C THR A 83 15.51 3.96 -0.01
N GLN A 84 16.10 4.13 -1.20
CA GLN A 84 17.36 4.84 -1.34
C GLN A 84 17.18 6.23 -0.74
N ARG A 85 17.92 6.51 0.33
CA ARG A 85 18.11 7.86 0.85
C ARG A 85 18.65 8.72 -0.29
N THR A 86 17.80 9.52 -0.92
CA THR A 86 18.29 10.72 -1.60
C THR A 86 18.80 11.64 -0.49
N GLN A 87 20.13 11.66 -0.30
CA GLN A 87 20.79 12.64 0.54
C GLN A 87 20.35 14.03 0.08
N LEU A 88 19.56 14.72 0.90
CA LEU A 88 19.41 16.16 0.82
C LEU A 88 20.78 16.77 1.12
N ALA A 89 21.45 17.24 0.07
CA ALA A 89 22.59 18.13 0.20
C ALA A 89 22.09 19.44 0.83
N VAL A 90 22.41 19.63 2.11
CA VAL A 90 22.34 20.94 2.75
C VAL A 90 23.51 21.74 2.21
N ALA A 91 23.25 22.60 1.23
CA ALA A 91 24.19 23.66 0.86
C ALA A 91 24.04 24.77 1.91
N ALA A 92 25.12 24.99 2.65
CA ALA A 92 25.32 26.11 3.56
C ALA A 92 25.61 27.41 2.80
#